data_AF-L2GXM3-F1
#
_entry.id   AF-L2GXM3-F1
#
_cell.length_a   1.000
_cell.length_b   1.000
_cell.length_c   1.000
_cell.angle_alpha   90.00
_cell.angle_beta   90.00
_cell.angle_gamma   90.00
#
_symmetry.space_group_name_H-M   'P 1'
#
loop_
_entity.id
_entity.type
_entity.pdbx_description
1 polymer ?
#
loop_
_entity_poly.entity_id
_entity_poly.type
_entity_poly.pdbx_seq_one_letter_code
_entity_poly.pdbx_strand_id
1 'polypeptide(L)'
;MDDRICNEYTVGFCTRQAFYDSRLTQKCEKLHDKGKKCAYDEHTVYGYEMGVYKTYRGILMEMERKAKNKNGILMNLRKFHDNIADKNGENEHKIANDDPKSTGHNTLNEYKIGDIMNILDKLHDKLIRNLKLSTFDLSLHQIYGQLMVYLINSKPVPSNFFVCEVCANLVVKTERCEHPFHREYEKLRVVTEKLSKKLNQTIVR
;
A
#
# COMPACT_ATOMS: atom_id res chain seq x y z
N MET A 1 -31.22 5.01 -18.84
CA MET A 1 -30.69 5.30 -17.50
C MET A 1 -30.45 6.80 -17.43
N ASP A 2 -30.67 7.44 -16.29
CA ASP A 2 -30.37 8.86 -16.13
C ASP A 2 -28.86 9.05 -15.90
N ASP A 3 -28.14 9.44 -16.94
CA ASP A 3 -26.68 9.61 -16.90
C ASP A 3 -26.23 10.72 -15.93
N ARG A 4 -27.17 11.55 -15.47
CA ARG A 4 -26.95 12.62 -14.50
C ARG A 4 -26.80 12.11 -13.08
N ILE A 5 -27.28 10.90 -12.76
CA ILE A 5 -27.23 10.33 -11.40
C ILE A 5 -25.95 9.52 -11.20
N CYS A 6 -25.32 9.67 -10.03
CA CYS A 6 -24.14 8.90 -9.66
C CYS A 6 -24.53 7.50 -9.16
N ASN A 7 -24.48 6.50 -10.05
CA ASN A 7 -24.77 5.12 -9.69
C ASN A 7 -23.86 4.56 -8.58
N GLU A 8 -22.59 4.99 -8.51
CA GLU A 8 -21.70 4.62 -7.41
C GLU A 8 -22.23 5.11 -6.06
N TYR A 9 -22.76 6.34 -6.01
CA TYR A 9 -23.33 6.91 -4.80
C TYR A 9 -24.60 6.16 -4.38
N THR A 10 -25.44 5.79 -5.33
CA THR A 10 -26.67 5.02 -5.09
C THR A 10 -26.37 3.64 -4.50
N VAL A 11 -25.46 2.88 -5.13
CA VAL A 11 -25.11 1.51 -4.71
C VAL A 11 -24.32 1.47 -3.40
N GLY A 12 -23.41 2.42 -3.19
CA GLY A 12 -22.48 2.38 -2.07
C GLY A 12 -21.97 3.75 -1.70
N PHE A 13 -20.93 4.23 -2.38
CA PHE A 13 -20.45 5.60 -2.25
C PHE A 13 -19.72 6.03 -3.52
N CYS A 14 -19.70 7.33 -3.78
CA CYS A 14 -18.95 7.85 -4.93
C CYS A 14 -17.45 7.83 -4.64
N THR A 15 -16.69 7.09 -5.44
CA THR A 15 -15.22 7.02 -5.32
C THR A 15 -14.57 8.36 -5.60
N ARG A 16 -15.06 9.12 -6.59
CA ARG A 16 -14.60 10.49 -6.89
C ARG A 16 -14.83 11.50 -5.77
N GLN A 17 -15.75 11.23 -4.85
CA GLN A 17 -15.94 12.06 -3.66
C GLN A 17 -15.11 11.55 -2.48
N ALA A 18 -15.05 10.22 -2.28
CA ALA A 18 -14.32 9.62 -1.17
C ALA A 18 -12.80 9.78 -1.29
N PHE A 19 -12.27 9.69 -2.52
CA PHE A 19 -10.84 9.84 -2.80
C PHE A 19 -10.50 11.22 -3.36
N TYR A 20 -11.30 12.25 -3.04
CA TYR A 20 -11.09 13.59 -3.57
C TYR A 20 -9.91 14.28 -2.88
N ASP A 21 -8.92 14.63 -3.69
CA ASP A 21 -7.87 15.61 -3.40
C ASP A 21 -7.92 16.69 -4.49
N SER A 22 -8.08 17.96 -4.09
CA SER A 22 -8.20 19.11 -4.99
C SER A 22 -6.97 19.33 -5.88
N ARG A 23 -5.83 18.75 -5.53
CA ARG A 23 -4.57 18.85 -6.28
C ARG A 23 -4.38 17.73 -7.28
N LEU A 24 -5.03 16.58 -7.08
CA LEU A 24 -4.70 15.34 -7.81
C LEU A 24 -5.89 14.71 -8.53
N THR A 25 -7.12 15.02 -8.13
CA THR A 25 -8.31 14.33 -8.60
C THR A 25 -9.43 15.30 -8.93
N GLN A 26 -10.37 14.84 -9.75
CA GLN A 26 -11.57 15.60 -10.09
C GLN A 26 -12.73 15.22 -9.19
N LYS A 27 -13.46 16.23 -8.73
CA LYS A 27 -14.70 16.04 -7.98
C LYS A 27 -15.75 15.36 -8.87
N CYS A 28 -16.67 14.61 -8.26
CA CYS A 28 -17.82 14.09 -8.99
C CYS A 28 -18.76 15.22 -9.42
N GLU A 29 -19.14 15.23 -10.69
CA GLU A 29 -20.11 16.18 -11.27
C GLU A 29 -21.53 15.62 -11.33
N LYS A 30 -21.68 14.30 -11.14
CA LYS A 30 -22.98 13.64 -11.15
C LYS A 30 -23.77 13.92 -9.86
N LEU A 31 -25.09 13.94 -9.97
CA LEU A 31 -26.00 14.17 -8.86
C LEU A 31 -25.94 13.03 -7.83
N HIS A 32 -25.71 13.38 -6.58
CA HIS A 32 -25.73 12.47 -5.42
C HIS A 32 -27.10 12.55 -4.74
N ASP A 33 -28.10 11.92 -5.36
CA ASP A 33 -29.47 11.90 -4.87
C ASP A 33 -29.63 10.96 -3.67
N LYS A 34 -29.91 11.53 -2.49
CA LYS A 34 -30.15 10.77 -1.25
C LYS A 34 -31.44 9.96 -1.32
N GLY A 35 -32.49 10.46 -1.97
CA GLY A 35 -33.75 9.74 -2.11
C GLY A 35 -33.57 8.46 -2.90
N LYS A 36 -32.82 8.52 -4.01
CA LYS A 36 -32.45 7.32 -4.80
C LYS A 36 -31.59 6.34 -4.01
N LYS A 37 -30.67 6.83 -3.18
CA LYS A 37 -29.87 5.98 -2.30
C LYS A 37 -30.72 5.30 -1.22
N CYS A 38 -31.69 5.99 -0.62
CA CYS A 38 -32.59 5.41 0.37
C CYS A 38 -33.59 4.41 -0.25
N ALA A 39 -33.99 4.65 -1.50
CA ALA A 39 -34.88 3.75 -2.26
C ALA A 39 -34.14 2.58 -2.92
N TYR A 40 -32.81 2.52 -2.81
CA TYR A 40 -32.02 1.42 -3.33
C TYR A 40 -32.24 0.18 -2.48
N ASP A 41 -32.75 -0.88 -3.11
CA ASP A 41 -32.94 -2.17 -2.46
C ASP A 41 -31.70 -3.06 -2.62
N GLU A 42 -31.11 -3.46 -1.49
CA GLU A 42 -29.94 -4.34 -1.46
C GLU A 42 -30.23 -5.74 -2.02
N HIS A 43 -31.50 -6.16 -2.11
CA HIS A 43 -31.91 -7.48 -2.61
C HIS A 43 -32.27 -7.52 -4.10
N THR A 44 -32.54 -6.36 -4.72
CA THR A 44 -32.90 -6.27 -6.15
C THR A 44 -31.67 -5.95 -6.99
N VAL A 45 -31.37 -6.76 -8.02
CA VAL A 45 -30.25 -6.48 -8.93
C VAL A 45 -30.63 -5.42 -9.96
N TYR A 46 -29.83 -4.36 -10.04
CA TYR A 46 -30.01 -3.29 -11.01
C TYR A 46 -28.95 -3.33 -12.10
N GLY A 47 -29.32 -3.02 -13.34
CA GLY A 47 -28.41 -3.11 -14.50
C GLY A 47 -27.13 -2.27 -14.41
N TYR A 48 -27.11 -1.21 -13.58
CA TYR A 48 -25.92 -0.37 -13.37
C TYR A 48 -24.92 -0.95 -12.37
N GLU A 49 -25.31 -1.95 -11.57
CA GLU A 49 -24.48 -2.51 -10.50
C GLU A 49 -23.23 -3.20 -11.01
N MET A 50 -23.32 -3.90 -12.14
CA MET A 50 -22.16 -4.53 -12.76
C MET A 50 -21.10 -3.49 -13.16
N GLY A 51 -21.53 -2.31 -13.63
CA GLY A 51 -20.63 -1.20 -13.94
C GLY A 51 -19.94 -0.67 -12.69
N VAL A 52 -20.70 -0.43 -11.62
CA VAL A 52 -20.17 0.01 -10.32
C VAL A 52 -19.19 -1.02 -9.74
N TYR A 53 -19.53 -2.30 -9.79
CA TYR A 53 -18.67 -3.39 -9.34
C TYR A 53 -17.33 -3.41 -10.07
N LYS A 54 -17.35 -3.30 -11.41
CA LYS A 54 -16.12 -3.25 -12.22
C LYS A 54 -15.24 -2.05 -11.82
N THR A 55 -15.83 -0.87 -11.61
CA THR A 55 -15.09 0.30 -11.14
C THR A 55 -14.42 0.05 -9.79
N TYR A 56 -15.17 -0.42 -8.79
CA TYR A 56 -14.63 -0.67 -7.46
C TYR A 56 -13.55 -1.76 -7.47
N ARG A 57 -13.80 -2.86 -8.18
CA ARG A 57 -12.84 -3.95 -8.31
C ARG A 57 -11.56 -3.50 -9.02
N GLY A 58 -11.68 -2.66 -10.05
CA GLY A 58 -10.55 -2.05 -10.75
C GLY A 58 -9.64 -1.26 -9.80
N ILE A 59 -10.22 -0.41 -8.95
CA ILE A 59 -9.46 0.35 -7.94
C ILE A 59 -8.75 -0.60 -6.97
N LEU A 60 -9.43 -1.62 -6.45
CA LEU A 60 -8.85 -2.58 -5.51
C LEU A 60 -7.69 -3.39 -6.13
N MET A 61 -7.84 -3.85 -7.37
CA MET A 61 -6.78 -4.56 -8.10
C MET A 61 -5.54 -3.68 -8.30
N GLU A 62 -5.74 -2.40 -8.62
CA GLU A 62 -4.65 -1.44 -8.76
C GLU A 62 -3.91 -1.22 -7.42
N MET A 63 -4.64 -1.20 -6.30
CA MET A 63 -4.05 -1.12 -4.96
C MET A 63 -3.29 -2.39 -4.58
N GLU A 64 -3.84 -3.57 -4.87
CA GLU A 64 -3.17 -4.86 -4.67
C GLU A 64 -1.87 -4.94 -5.49
N ARG A 65 -1.89 -4.46 -6.74
CA ARG A 65 -0.70 -4.37 -7.60
C ARG A 65 0.37 -3.45 -7.01
N LYS A 66 -0.02 -2.26 -6.54
CA LYS A 66 0.90 -1.31 -5.87
C LYS A 66 1.48 -1.92 -4.59
N ALA A 67 0.66 -2.58 -3.78
CA ALA A 67 1.12 -3.23 -2.56
C ALA A 67 2.14 -4.33 -2.86
N LYS A 68 1.85 -5.19 -3.85
CA LYS A 68 2.75 -6.24 -4.30
C LYS A 68 4.08 -5.70 -4.81
N ASN A 69 4.07 -4.62 -5.61
CA ASN A 69 5.29 -4.01 -6.12
C ASN A 69 6.17 -3.46 -4.97
N LYS A 70 5.58 -2.69 -4.06
CA LYS A 70 6.28 -2.15 -2.88
C LYS A 70 6.83 -3.26 -1.98
N ASN A 71 6.04 -4.32 -1.76
CA ASN A 71 6.50 -5.48 -0.98
C ASN A 71 7.67 -6.20 -1.66
N GLY A 72 7.66 -6.33 -3.00
CA GLY A 72 8.78 -6.87 -3.74
C GLY A 72 10.06 -6.04 -3.57
N ILE A 73 9.93 -4.71 -3.58
CA ILE A 73 11.05 -3.80 -3.29
C ILE A 73 11.55 -4.02 -1.85
N LEU A 74 10.66 -4.02 -0.85
CA LEU A 74 11.04 -4.24 0.55
C LEU A 74 11.70 -5.62 0.78
N MET A 75 11.17 -6.69 0.18
CA MET A 75 11.76 -8.02 0.30
C MET A 75 13.18 -8.07 -0.26
N ASN A 76 13.41 -7.42 -1.41
CA ASN A 76 14.75 -7.31 -1.96
C ASN A 76 15.68 -6.54 -1.00
N LEU A 77 15.21 -5.45 -0.40
CA LEU A 77 15.97 -4.70 0.61
C LEU A 77 16.34 -5.57 1.82
N ARG A 78 15.40 -6.35 2.36
CA ARG A 78 15.67 -7.27 3.48
C ARG A 78 16.70 -8.34 3.12
N LYS A 79 16.57 -8.98 1.95
CA LYS A 79 17.55 -9.96 1.46
C LYS A 79 18.96 -9.36 1.34
N PHE A 80 19.09 -8.10 0.95
CA PHE A 80 20.39 -7.45 0.89
C PHE A 80 20.99 -7.22 2.29
N HIS A 81 20.16 -6.91 3.28
CA HIS A 81 20.59 -6.76 4.67
C HIS A 81 21.05 -8.10 5.26
N ASP A 82 20.28 -9.17 5.09
CA ASP A 82 20.62 -10.49 5.65
C ASP A 82 21.96 -11.00 5.09
N ASN A 83 22.21 -10.80 3.79
CA ASN A 83 23.50 -11.11 3.15
C ASN A 83 24.69 -10.26 3.65
N ILE A 84 24.45 -9.09 4.25
CA ILE A 84 25.50 -8.25 4.85
C ILE A 84 25.75 -8.69 6.31
N ALA A 85 24.70 -9.04 7.05
CA ALA A 85 24.81 -9.59 8.39
C ALA A 85 25.61 -10.91 8.40
N ASP A 86 25.35 -11.80 7.43
CA ASP A 86 26.07 -13.08 7.30
C ASP A 86 27.57 -12.87 6.99
N LYS A 87 27.93 -11.88 6.16
CA LYS A 87 29.33 -11.55 5.85
C LYS A 87 30.08 -10.88 7.00
N ASN A 88 29.37 -10.22 7.91
CA ASN A 88 29.97 -9.66 9.12
C ASN A 88 30.11 -10.74 10.21
N GLY A 89 29.21 -11.72 10.27
CA GLY A 89 29.32 -12.87 11.18
C GLY A 89 30.48 -13.82 10.85
N GLU A 90 30.84 -13.97 9.57
CA GLU A 90 32.01 -14.75 9.15
C GLU A 90 33.36 -14.07 9.48
N ASN A 91 33.38 -12.75 9.68
CA ASN A 91 34.60 -12.01 10.04
C ASN A 91 34.88 -11.97 11.55
N GLU A 92 33.92 -12.34 12.40
CA GLU A 92 34.09 -12.36 13.86
C GLU A 92 34.59 -13.72 14.39
N HIS A 93 34.72 -14.74 13.54
CA HIS A 93 35.25 -16.06 13.92
C HIS A 93 36.76 -16.25 13.74
N LYS A 94 37.54 -15.21 14.05
CA LYS A 94 38.98 -15.34 14.40
C LYS A 94 39.36 -14.34 15.48
N ILE A 95 38.97 -14.59 16.72
CA ILE A 95 39.78 -14.49 17.94
C ILE A 95 39.01 -15.26 19.02
N ALA A 96 39.59 -16.37 19.47
CA ALA A 96 39.14 -17.10 20.64
C ALA A 96 39.63 -16.38 21.91
N ASN A 97 38.78 -16.26 22.93
CA ASN A 97 38.95 -16.95 24.22
C ASN A 97 37.90 -16.53 25.27
N ASP A 98 37.40 -17.56 25.95
CA ASP A 98 36.94 -17.68 27.33
C ASP A 98 35.64 -17.04 27.88
N ASP A 99 34.81 -17.99 28.33
CA ASP A 99 33.78 -18.03 29.38
C ASP A 99 32.34 -17.52 29.16
N PRO A 100 31.30 -18.36 29.48
CA PRO A 100 29.92 -18.10 29.11
C PRO A 100 29.10 -17.61 30.31
N LYS A 101 28.55 -16.39 30.21
CA LYS A 101 27.32 -16.00 30.93
C LYS A 101 26.79 -14.70 30.33
N SER A 102 25.88 -14.82 29.36
CA SER A 102 24.96 -13.72 29.07
C SER A 102 23.68 -14.25 28.45
N THR A 103 22.69 -14.33 29.33
CA THR A 103 21.26 -14.13 29.10
C THR A 103 20.89 -13.61 27.71
N GLY A 104 20.06 -14.38 27.01
CA GLY A 104 19.55 -14.03 25.68
C GLY A 104 18.77 -12.72 25.69
N HIS A 105 19.41 -11.67 25.23
CA HIS A 105 18.74 -10.52 24.64
C HIS A 105 18.60 -10.81 23.14
N ASN A 106 17.37 -10.96 22.66
CA ASN A 106 17.05 -10.74 21.25
C ASN A 106 17.39 -9.28 20.93
N THR A 107 18.64 -9.03 20.55
CA THR A 107 19.07 -7.73 20.05
C THR A 107 18.38 -7.47 18.73
N LEU A 108 17.43 -6.54 18.79
CA LEU A 108 16.79 -5.93 17.64
C LEU A 108 17.92 -5.31 16.79
N ASN A 109 18.29 -5.95 15.68
CA ASN A 109 19.31 -5.40 14.78
C ASN A 109 18.80 -4.05 14.22
N GLU A 110 19.33 -2.96 14.76
CA GLU A 110 19.17 -1.60 14.24
C GLU A 110 20.00 -1.45 12.97
N TYR A 111 19.41 -0.91 11.90
CA TYR A 111 20.16 -0.58 10.68
C TYR A 111 21.24 0.46 11.01
N LYS A 112 22.51 0.16 10.73
CA LYS A 112 23.55 1.19 10.80
C LYS A 112 23.33 2.20 9.66
N ILE A 113 23.69 3.46 9.89
CA ILE A 113 23.56 4.54 8.88
C ILE A 113 24.24 4.15 7.55
N GLY A 114 25.35 3.41 7.60
CA GLY A 114 26.04 2.90 6.41
C GLY A 114 25.21 1.93 5.55
N ASP A 115 24.36 1.11 6.18
CA ASP A 115 23.49 0.18 5.46
C ASP A 115 22.39 0.93 4.70
N ILE A 116 21.87 2.00 5.31
CA ILE A 116 20.84 2.87 4.73
C ILE A 116 21.40 3.65 3.53
N MET A 117 22.61 4.20 3.66
CA MET A 117 23.28 4.90 2.56
C MET A 117 23.51 3.96 1.36
N ASN A 118 23.96 2.73 1.60
CA ASN A 118 24.16 1.73 0.53
C ASN A 118 22.83 1.30 -0.13
N ILE A 119 21.75 1.19 0.65
CA ILE A 119 20.40 0.95 0.11
C ILE A 119 19.96 2.14 -0.76
N LEU A 120 20.14 3.37 -0.29
CA LEU A 120 19.76 4.56 -1.02
C LEU A 120 20.56 4.71 -2.31
N ASP A 121 21.87 4.47 -2.30
CA ASP A 121 22.72 4.53 -3.50
C ASP A 121 22.22 3.56 -4.58
N LYS A 122 21.87 2.33 -4.19
CA LYS A 122 21.33 1.33 -5.13
C LYS A 122 19.93 1.68 -5.64
N LEU A 123 19.08 2.22 -4.77
CA LEU A 123 17.76 2.72 -5.17
C LEU A 123 17.92 3.90 -6.12
N HIS A 124 18.85 4.81 -5.84
CA HIS A 124 19.18 5.96 -6.67
C HIS A 124 19.63 5.54 -8.07
N ASP A 125 20.55 4.57 -8.17
CA ASP A 125 20.98 4.01 -9.46
C ASP A 125 19.82 3.39 -10.24
N LYS A 126 18.92 2.70 -9.54
CA LYS A 126 17.73 2.09 -10.17
C LYS A 126 16.75 3.17 -10.64
N LEU A 127 16.59 4.26 -9.90
CA LEU A 127 15.79 5.41 -10.30
C LEU A 127 16.37 6.11 -11.53
N ILE A 128 17.68 6.34 -11.56
CA ILE A 128 18.38 6.93 -12.71
C ILE A 128 18.22 6.05 -13.95
N ARG A 129 18.43 4.73 -13.82
CA ARG A 129 18.22 3.79 -14.93
C ARG A 129 16.79 3.82 -15.45
N ASN A 130 15.82 3.82 -14.55
CA ASN A 130 14.41 3.91 -14.88
C ASN A 130 14.09 5.21 -15.67
N LEU A 131 14.61 6.36 -15.23
CA LEU A 131 14.48 7.64 -15.93
C LEU A 131 15.12 7.61 -17.33
N LYS A 132 16.32 7.04 -17.47
CA LYS A 132 17.00 6.88 -18.77
C LYS A 132 16.22 6.00 -19.76
N LEU A 133 15.49 5.02 -19.24
CA LEU A 133 14.61 4.14 -20.03
C LEU A 133 13.19 4.72 -20.21
N SER A 134 12.95 5.96 -19.77
CA SER A 134 11.61 6.58 -19.75
C SER A 134 10.55 5.78 -19.00
N THR A 135 10.97 4.93 -18.06
CA THR A 135 10.10 4.15 -17.19
C THR A 135 10.03 4.80 -15.82
N PHE A 136 8.87 5.31 -15.40
CA PHE A 136 8.73 5.90 -14.07
C PHE A 136 8.11 4.90 -13.08
N ASP A 137 8.91 4.42 -12.13
CA ASP A 137 8.42 3.60 -11.02
C ASP A 137 8.11 4.49 -9.81
N LEU A 138 6.85 4.90 -9.69
CA LEU A 138 6.36 5.70 -8.56
C LEU A 138 6.56 5.00 -7.22
N SER A 139 6.43 3.66 -7.17
CA SER A 139 6.58 2.91 -5.92
C SER A 139 8.01 2.96 -5.42
N LEU A 140 8.97 2.81 -6.34
CA LEU A 140 10.39 2.96 -6.06
C LEU A 140 10.72 4.38 -5.56
N HIS A 141 10.21 5.42 -6.24
CA HIS A 141 10.41 6.81 -5.84
C HIS A 141 9.84 7.11 -4.45
N GLN A 142 8.63 6.61 -4.14
CA GLN A 142 8.00 6.79 -2.83
C GLN A 142 8.82 6.16 -1.70
N ILE A 143 9.32 4.94 -1.91
CA ILE A 143 10.16 4.24 -0.93
C ILE A 143 11.47 5.02 -0.72
N TYR A 144 12.13 5.42 -1.81
CA TYR A 144 13.36 6.22 -1.74
C TYR A 144 13.15 7.53 -0.97
N GLY A 145 12.11 8.30 -1.30
CA GLY A 145 11.80 9.56 -0.63
C GLY A 145 11.50 9.38 0.85
N GLN A 146 10.77 8.33 1.23
CA GLN A 146 10.52 8.04 2.64
C GLN A 146 11.80 7.68 3.40
N LEU A 147 12.68 6.85 2.83
CA LEU A 147 13.97 6.51 3.44
C LEU A 147 14.87 7.75 3.61
N MET A 148 14.87 8.67 2.63
CA MET A 148 15.58 9.96 2.76
C MET A 148 15.05 10.80 3.92
N VAL A 149 13.72 10.88 4.09
CA VAL A 149 13.11 11.62 5.21
C VAL A 149 13.50 11.03 6.58
N TYR A 150 13.67 9.71 6.68
CA TYR A 150 14.17 9.10 7.93
C TYR A 150 15.61 9.51 8.24
N LEU A 151 16.50 9.49 7.23
CA LEU A 151 17.88 9.93 7.41
C LEU A 151 17.99 11.39 7.82
N ILE A 152 17.25 12.28 7.15
CA ILE A 152 17.29 13.72 7.42
C ILE A 152 16.84 14.04 8.85
N ASN A 153 15.85 13.30 9.36
CA ASN A 153 15.32 13.53 10.71
C ASN A 153 16.09 12.80 11.82
N SER A 154 17.22 12.15 11.50
CA SER A 154 18.08 11.40 12.45
C SER A 154 17.31 10.40 13.31
N LYS A 155 16.18 9.89 12.81
CA LYS A 155 15.42 8.84 13.50
C LYS A 155 16.01 7.50 13.09
N PRO A 156 16.27 6.57 14.04
CA PRO A 156 16.68 5.22 13.68
C PRO A 156 15.65 4.66 12.72
N VAL A 157 16.12 4.18 11.57
CA VAL A 157 15.25 3.59 10.56
C VAL A 157 14.67 2.31 11.16
N PRO A 158 13.35 2.19 11.30
CA PRO A 158 12.77 1.05 11.97
C PRO A 158 12.99 -0.21 11.12
N SER A 159 13.48 -1.27 11.73
CA SER A 159 13.78 -2.52 11.03
C SER A 159 12.54 -3.25 10.49
N ASN A 160 11.36 -2.76 10.83
CA ASN A 160 10.07 -3.40 10.68
C ASN A 160 9.15 -2.68 9.67
N PHE A 161 9.71 -2.15 8.58
CA PHE A 161 8.89 -1.66 7.47
C PHE A 161 8.00 -2.75 6.91
N PHE A 162 6.73 -2.42 6.70
CA PHE A 162 5.79 -3.26 5.96
C PHE A 162 4.97 -2.39 5.00
N VAL A 163 4.36 -3.03 4.00
CA VAL A 163 3.39 -2.35 3.16
C VAL A 163 2.00 -2.70 3.67
N CYS A 164 1.19 -1.68 3.95
CA CYS A 164 -0.19 -1.88 4.33
C CYS A 164 -0.96 -2.57 3.19
N GLU A 165 -1.62 -3.68 3.48
CA GLU A 165 -2.40 -4.45 2.50
C GLU A 165 -3.70 -3.74 2.05
N VAL A 166 -4.14 -2.76 2.84
CA VAL A 166 -5.36 -1.98 2.57
C VAL A 166 -5.06 -0.82 1.63
N CYS A 167 -4.11 0.04 1.99
CA CYS A 167 -3.84 1.30 1.29
C CYS A 167 -2.49 1.32 0.53
N ALA A 168 -1.75 0.21 0.50
CA ALA A 168 -0.45 0.09 -0.14
C ALA A 168 0.60 1.13 0.32
N ASN A 169 0.44 1.73 1.49
CA ASN A 169 1.43 2.65 2.05
C ASN A 169 2.55 1.88 2.74
N LEU A 170 3.78 2.39 2.59
CA LEU A 170 4.93 1.90 3.32
C LEU A 170 4.90 2.50 4.72
N VAL A 171 5.01 1.64 5.74
CA VAL A 171 4.73 1.97 7.13
C VAL A 171 5.69 1.26 8.07
N VAL A 172 5.93 1.88 9.22
CA VAL A 172 6.69 1.32 10.33
C VAL A 172 5.73 0.65 11.29
N LYS A 173 6.06 -0.54 11.80
CA LYS A 173 5.18 -1.29 12.72
C LYS A 173 5.21 -0.69 14.12
N THR A 174 4.48 0.41 14.31
CA THR A 174 4.27 1.07 15.61
C THR A 174 2.83 1.62 15.74
N GLU A 175 1.82 0.76 15.56
CA GLU A 175 0.38 1.05 15.69
C GLU A 175 -0.33 1.61 14.44
N ARG A 176 -1.67 1.73 14.54
CA ARG A 176 -2.68 1.66 13.48
C ARG A 176 -2.38 2.50 12.23
N CYS A 177 -2.87 2.01 11.10
CA CYS A 177 -2.70 2.61 9.78
C CYS A 177 -3.52 3.92 9.65
N GLU A 178 -2.97 5.07 10.03
CA GLU A 178 -3.62 6.39 9.94
C GLU A 178 -3.28 7.15 8.64
N HIS A 179 -3.29 6.44 7.51
CA HIS A 179 -2.89 7.04 6.23
C HIS A 179 -4.07 7.62 5.47
N PRO A 180 -3.80 8.58 4.56
CA PRO A 180 -4.82 9.11 3.66
C PRO A 180 -5.58 7.99 2.97
N PHE A 181 -6.91 8.08 3.02
CA PHE A 181 -7.86 7.20 2.36
C PHE A 181 -7.91 5.74 2.85
N HIS A 182 -7.23 5.38 3.95
CA HIS A 182 -7.24 4.00 4.46
C HIS A 182 -8.66 3.51 4.75
N ARG A 183 -9.47 4.30 5.45
CA ARG A 183 -10.86 3.97 5.80
C ARG A 183 -11.74 3.84 4.56
N GLU A 184 -11.48 4.63 3.55
CA GLU A 184 -12.18 4.67 2.28
C GLU A 184 -11.89 3.40 1.48
N TYR A 185 -10.65 2.90 1.51
CA TYR A 185 -10.30 1.59 0.95
C TYR A 185 -10.93 0.44 1.72
N GLU A 186 -10.98 0.47 3.05
CA GLU A 186 -11.70 -0.54 3.85
C GLU A 186 -13.18 -0.58 3.46
N LYS A 187 -13.82 0.60 3.40
CA LYS A 187 -15.19 0.74 2.95
C LYS A 187 -15.38 0.20 1.53
N LEU A 188 -14.46 0.51 0.61
CA LEU A 188 -14.48 0.01 -0.76
C LEU A 188 -14.46 -1.52 -0.80
N ARG A 189 -13.58 -2.16 -0.04
CA ARG A 189 -13.48 -3.64 0.06
C ARG A 189 -14.81 -4.24 0.50
N VAL A 190 -15.39 -3.75 1.60
CA VAL A 190 -16.66 -4.24 2.15
C VAL A 190 -17.81 -4.12 1.14
N VAL A 191 -17.96 -2.94 0.52
CA VAL A 191 -19.04 -2.71 -0.45
C VAL A 191 -18.85 -3.57 -1.70
N THR A 192 -17.62 -3.72 -2.19
CA THR A 192 -17.31 -4.55 -3.36
C THR A 192 -17.64 -6.02 -3.10
N GLU A 193 -17.33 -6.53 -1.90
CA GLU A 193 -17.62 -7.91 -1.53
C GLU A 193 -19.14 -8.16 -1.47
N LYS A 194 -19.89 -7.25 -0.84
CA LYS A 194 -21.36 -7.32 -0.81
C LYS A 194 -21.95 -7.33 -2.23
N LEU A 195 -21.47 -6.44 -3.10
CA LEU A 195 -21.94 -6.33 -4.47
C LEU A 195 -21.61 -7.57 -5.31
N SER A 196 -20.42 -8.14 -5.11
CA SER A 196 -20.02 -9.41 -5.73
C SER A 196 -20.96 -10.56 -5.35
N LYS A 197 -21.28 -10.71 -4.05
CA LYS A 197 -22.21 -11.74 -3.56
C LYS A 197 -23.59 -11.58 -4.17
N LYS A 198 -24.12 -10.35 -4.19
CA LYS A 198 -25.42 -10.01 -4.78
C LYS A 198 -25.49 -10.37 -6.28
N LEU A 199 -24.49 -9.95 -7.05
CA LEU A 199 -24.44 -10.21 -8.50
C LEU A 199 -24.31 -11.71 -8.82
N ASN A 200 -23.51 -12.45 -8.05
CA ASN A 200 -23.31 -13.89 -8.28
C ASN A 200 -24.53 -14.74 -7.95
N GLN A 201 -25.36 -14.36 -6.96
CA GLN A 201 -26.60 -15.06 -6.62
C GLN A 201 -27.63 -15.06 -7.76
N THR A 202 -27.50 -14.13 -8.71
CA THR A 202 -28.42 -13.97 -9.84
C THR A 202 -28.00 -14.76 -11.07
N ILE A 203 -26.72 -15.18 -11.14
CA ILE A 203 -26.18 -15.99 -12.26
C ILE A 203 -26.51 -17.48 -12.09
N VAL A 204 -26.87 -17.92 -10.88
CA VAL A 204 -27.18 -19.32 -10.53
C VAL A 204 -28.69 -19.61 -10.58
N ARG A 205 -29.51 -18.68 -11.08
CA ARG A 205 -30.95 -18.84 -11.32
C ARG A 205 -31.24 -18.69 -12.81
#